data_AF-A0A3D5FR61-F1
#
_entry.id   AF-A0A3D5FR61-F1
#
_cell.length_a   1.000
_cell.length_b   1.000
_cell.length_c   1.000
_cell.angle_alpha   90.00
_cell.angle_beta   90.00
_cell.angle_gamma   90.00
#
_symmetry.space_group_name_H-M   'P 1'
#
loop_
_entity.id
_entity.type
_entity.pdbx_description
1 polymer ?
#
loop_
_entity_poly.entity_id
_entity_poly.type
_entity_poly.pdbx_seq_one_letter_code
_entity_poly.pdbx_strand_id
1 'polypeptide(L)'
;DPEEGLVSEQPHDLMQELDLLDPATVRLYLNDYSELFLRVGTEESGPVTARLSFPLSYPQEFVTLSLDGEEIGLIRKMRELDKQSRQVLGEELAWRHFVTRITAIHSIDVRHYVPHWDVETERGRHVFEMRSRRDLRVMDRRILVRDADGNRFEIAAIDDLDPASRQLIEGQI
;
A
#
# COMPACT_ATOMS: atom_id res chain seq x y z
N ASP A 1 -23.18 -39.97 26.37
CA ASP A 1 -21.98 -39.23 26.79
C ASP A 1 -20.85 -39.65 25.88
N PRO A 2 -20.53 -38.86 24.83
CA PRO A 2 -19.36 -39.12 24.00
C PRO A 2 -18.41 -37.91 23.91
N GLU A 3 -17.15 -38.25 24.16
CA GLU A 3 -15.97 -37.84 23.39
C GLU A 3 -15.55 -36.37 23.39
N GLU A 4 -14.66 -36.08 24.34
CA GLU A 4 -13.64 -35.03 24.27
C GLU A 4 -12.77 -35.21 23.01
N GLY A 5 -13.06 -34.43 21.97
CA GLY A 5 -12.12 -34.14 20.89
C GLY A 5 -11.26 -32.95 21.26
N LEU A 6 -10.13 -33.18 21.92
CA LEU A 6 -9.06 -32.19 22.08
C LEU A 6 -8.52 -31.84 20.68
N VAL A 7 -9.03 -30.74 20.11
CA VAL A 7 -8.41 -30.11 18.94
C VAL A 7 -7.08 -29.54 19.42
N SER A 8 -5.98 -30.18 19.04
CA SER A 8 -4.65 -29.66 19.28
C SER A 8 -4.45 -28.41 18.41
N GLU A 9 -4.67 -27.23 18.99
CA GLU A 9 -4.16 -25.98 18.42
C GLU A 9 -2.63 -26.00 18.54
N GLN A 10 -1.97 -26.59 17.54
CA GLN A 10 -0.56 -26.34 17.35
C GLN A 10 -0.42 -24.86 16.96
N PRO A 11 0.44 -24.08 17.63
CA PRO A 11 0.70 -22.72 17.18
C PRO A 11 1.32 -22.80 15.80
N HIS A 12 0.52 -22.48 14.78
CA HIS A 12 1.01 -22.28 13.43
C HIS A 12 2.05 -21.17 13.51
N ASP A 13 3.31 -21.56 13.33
CA ASP A 13 4.42 -20.64 13.22
C ASP A 13 4.18 -19.81 11.95
N LEU A 14 3.60 -18.62 12.12
CA LEU A 14 3.21 -17.70 11.05
C LEU A 14 4.39 -17.36 10.10
N MET A 15 5.62 -17.72 10.48
CA MET A 15 6.85 -17.54 9.72
C MET A 15 7.12 -18.65 8.68
N GLN A 16 6.39 -19.77 8.67
CA GLN A 16 6.68 -20.93 7.79
C GLN A 16 5.98 -20.91 6.41
N GLU A 17 5.10 -19.95 6.13
CA GLU A 17 4.44 -19.80 4.82
C GLU A 17 4.83 -18.53 4.06
N LEU A 18 5.86 -17.80 4.53
CA LEU A 18 6.43 -16.68 3.80
C LEU A 18 7.68 -17.18 3.07
N ASP A 19 7.64 -17.23 1.75
CA ASP A 19 8.82 -17.51 0.92
C ASP A 19 9.83 -16.36 1.10
N LEU A 20 10.62 -16.47 2.17
CA LEU A 20 11.63 -15.51 2.53
C LEU A 20 12.73 -15.55 1.47
N LEU A 21 12.85 -14.46 0.71
CA LEU A 21 13.81 -14.37 -0.36
C LEU A 21 15.22 -14.13 0.20
N ASP A 22 16.19 -14.88 -0.32
CA ASP A 22 17.61 -14.67 -0.01
C ASP A 22 18.11 -13.36 -0.65
N PRO A 23 18.52 -12.35 0.13
CA PRO A 23 19.02 -11.09 -0.41
C PRO A 23 20.23 -11.24 -1.34
N ALA A 24 21.00 -12.33 -1.24
CA ALA A 24 22.15 -12.58 -2.10
C ALA A 24 21.75 -12.93 -3.54
N THR A 25 20.61 -13.59 -3.73
CA THR A 25 20.13 -14.10 -5.03
C THR A 25 19.09 -13.19 -5.68
N VAL A 26 18.43 -12.33 -4.91
CA VAL A 26 17.44 -11.35 -5.38
C VAL A 26 18.09 -10.20 -6.14
N ARG A 27 17.52 -9.86 -7.29
CA ARG A 27 17.77 -8.61 -8.01
C ARG A 27 16.46 -7.92 -8.34
N LEU A 28 16.39 -6.62 -8.08
CA LEU A 28 15.25 -5.76 -8.39
C LEU A 28 15.70 -4.65 -9.34
N TYR A 29 14.91 -4.39 -10.36
CA TYR A 29 15.18 -3.34 -11.34
C TYR A 29 13.88 -2.83 -11.96
N LEU A 30 13.94 -1.65 -12.57
CA LEU A 30 12.86 -1.11 -13.39
C LEU A 30 13.15 -1.42 -14.86
N ASN A 31 12.10 -1.77 -15.61
CA ASN A 31 12.18 -1.79 -17.07
C ASN A 31 12.06 -0.38 -17.67
N ASP A 32 12.08 -0.27 -19.00
CA ASP A 32 11.96 1.01 -19.71
C ASP A 32 10.61 1.72 -19.48
N TYR A 33 9.59 0.99 -19.02
CA TYR A 33 8.27 1.51 -18.67
C TYR A 33 8.14 1.88 -17.18
N SER A 34 9.24 1.87 -16.42
CA SER A 34 9.26 2.13 -14.97
C SER A 34 8.48 1.11 -14.13
N GLU A 35 8.34 -0.12 -14.61
CA GLU A 35 7.71 -1.21 -13.87
C GLU A 35 8.75 -2.02 -13.10
N LEU A 36 8.46 -2.39 -11.86
CA LEU A 36 9.35 -3.18 -11.01
C LEU A 36 9.34 -4.65 -11.42
N PHE A 37 10.53 -5.22 -11.63
CA PHE A 37 10.74 -6.64 -11.90
C PHE A 37 11.63 -7.28 -10.82
N LEU A 38 11.32 -8.53 -10.49
CA LEU A 38 12.08 -9.40 -9.60
C LEU A 38 12.82 -10.45 -10.42
N ARG A 39 14.09 -10.65 -10.13
CA ARG A 39 14.87 -11.80 -10.60
C ARG A 39 15.49 -12.55 -9.44
N VAL A 40 15.31 -13.87 -9.41
CA VAL A 40 15.92 -14.78 -8.43
C VAL A 40 16.71 -15.83 -9.21
N GLY A 41 18.04 -15.74 -9.15
CA GLY A 41 18.89 -16.58 -10.00
C GLY A 41 18.67 -16.30 -11.49
N THR A 42 18.10 -17.26 -12.22
CA THR A 42 17.75 -17.15 -13.65
C THR A 42 16.28 -16.87 -13.91
N GLU A 43 15.43 -16.99 -12.89
CA GLU A 43 13.99 -16.79 -13.02
C GLU A 43 13.65 -15.32 -12.85
N GLU A 44 12.78 -14.84 -13.73
CA GLU A 44 12.32 -13.46 -13.75
C GLU A 44 10.80 -13.44 -13.59
N SER A 45 10.32 -12.50 -12.80
CA SER A 45 8.90 -12.29 -12.52
C SER A 45 8.61 -10.80 -12.56
N GLY A 46 7.55 -10.43 -13.26
CA GLY A 46 7.07 -9.07 -13.25
C GLY A 46 5.98 -8.79 -14.28
N PRO A 47 5.31 -7.63 -14.16
CA PRO A 47 5.59 -6.58 -13.18
C PRO A 47 5.16 -6.97 -11.76
N VAL A 48 6.02 -6.75 -10.76
CA VAL A 48 5.75 -7.03 -9.35
C VAL A 48 5.42 -5.74 -8.60
N THR A 49 4.72 -5.89 -7.48
CA THR A 49 4.39 -4.79 -6.57
C THR A 49 5.11 -4.98 -5.24
N ALA A 50 5.54 -3.89 -4.61
CA ALA A 50 6.21 -3.92 -3.31
C ALA A 50 5.38 -3.20 -2.24
N ARG A 51 5.30 -3.79 -1.03
CA ARG A 51 4.56 -3.23 0.10
C ARG A 51 5.28 -3.49 1.42
N LEU A 52 5.37 -2.48 2.28
CA LEU A 52 5.78 -2.66 3.67
C LEU A 52 4.63 -3.28 4.48
N SER A 53 4.90 -4.43 5.11
CA SER A 53 3.94 -5.12 5.97
C SER A 53 3.74 -4.40 7.31
N PHE A 54 4.79 -3.74 7.82
CA PHE A 54 4.77 -3.02 9.10
C PHE A 54 5.39 -1.61 9.00
N PRO A 55 4.81 -0.68 8.22
CA PRO A 55 5.46 0.58 7.85
C PRO A 55 5.77 1.53 9.01
N LEU A 56 5.07 1.43 10.15
CA LEU A 56 5.31 2.28 11.32
C LEU A 56 6.39 1.72 12.25
N SER A 57 6.36 0.41 12.48
CA SER A 57 7.30 -0.26 13.39
C SER A 57 8.62 -0.61 12.72
N TYR A 58 8.56 -0.95 11.43
CA TYR A 58 9.70 -1.47 10.67
C TYR A 58 9.73 -0.87 9.24
N PRO A 59 10.09 0.42 9.10
CA PRO A 59 9.97 1.15 7.83
C PRO A 59 10.93 0.69 6.71
N GLN A 60 11.83 -0.25 6.99
CA GLN A 60 12.80 -0.81 6.02
C GLN A 60 12.91 -2.33 6.10
N GLU A 61 11.96 -2.97 6.77
CA GLU A 61 11.93 -4.43 6.95
C GLU A 61 10.54 -4.97 6.57
N PHE A 62 10.50 -6.26 6.25
CA PHE A 62 9.28 -6.98 5.88
C PHE A 62 8.57 -6.33 4.69
N VAL A 63 9.27 -6.32 3.54
CA VAL A 63 8.71 -5.89 2.26
C VAL A 63 8.17 -7.11 1.52
N THR A 64 6.85 -7.18 1.36
CA THR A 64 6.18 -8.21 0.56
C THR A 64 6.23 -7.81 -0.91
N LEU A 65 6.57 -8.78 -1.78
CA LEU A 65 6.48 -8.68 -3.22
C LEU A 65 5.30 -9.50 -3.72
N SER A 66 4.49 -8.92 -4.62
CA SER A 66 3.33 -9.60 -5.19
C SER A 66 3.27 -9.47 -6.71
N LEU A 67 2.88 -10.55 -7.39
CA LEU A 67 2.59 -10.59 -8.83
C LEU A 67 1.09 -10.86 -9.00
N ASP A 68 0.40 -10.00 -9.75
CA ASP A 68 -1.05 -10.10 -9.97
C ASP A 68 -1.90 -10.22 -8.69
N GLY A 69 -1.41 -9.64 -7.59
CA GLY A 69 -2.06 -9.65 -6.28
C GLY A 69 -1.69 -10.84 -5.39
N GLU A 70 -1.04 -11.86 -5.93
CA GLU A 70 -0.54 -13.02 -5.18
C GLU A 70 0.86 -12.73 -4.61
N GLU A 71 1.08 -13.06 -3.34
CA GLU A 71 2.39 -12.91 -2.71
C GLU A 71 3.38 -13.95 -3.28
N ILE A 72 4.52 -13.46 -3.77
CA ILE A 72 5.57 -14.29 -4.39
C ILE A 72 6.88 -14.26 -3.60
N GLY A 73 6.94 -13.49 -2.52
CA GLY A 73 8.07 -13.53 -1.60
C GLY A 73 8.20 -12.33 -0.69
N LEU A 74 9.01 -12.51 0.36
CA LEU A 74 9.26 -11.51 1.39
C LEU A 74 10.73 -11.13 1.45
N ILE A 75 11.02 -9.83 1.45
CA ILE A 75 12.34 -9.29 1.77
C ILE A 75 12.32 -8.87 3.24
N ARG A 76 13.03 -9.61 4.09
CA ARG A 76 13.09 -9.30 5.54
C ARG A 76 13.75 -7.95 5.80
N LYS A 77 14.89 -7.64 5.17
CA LYS A 77 15.66 -6.41 5.44
C LYS A 77 16.18 -5.81 4.14
N MET A 78 15.71 -4.62 3.79
CA MET A 78 16.15 -3.94 2.56
C MET A 78 17.66 -3.67 2.53
N ARG A 79 18.28 -3.46 3.70
CA ARG A 79 19.72 -3.19 3.82
C ARG A 79 20.62 -4.37 3.43
N GLU A 80 20.07 -5.58 3.36
CA GLU A 80 20.80 -6.80 2.99
C GLU A 80 20.82 -7.03 1.48
N LEU A 81 19.96 -6.34 0.72
CA LEU A 81 19.98 -6.34 -0.74
C LEU A 81 21.23 -5.64 -1.29
N ASP A 82 21.58 -5.96 -2.54
CA ASP A 82 22.57 -5.17 -3.28
C ASP A 82 22.13 -3.70 -3.43
N LYS A 83 23.10 -2.83 -3.74
CA LYS A 83 22.89 -1.39 -3.77
C LYS A 83 21.82 -0.96 -4.77
N GLN A 84 21.79 -1.56 -5.95
CA GLN A 84 20.85 -1.20 -7.02
C GLN A 84 19.44 -1.63 -6.63
N SER A 85 19.28 -2.90 -6.21
CA SER A 85 17.98 -3.43 -5.79
C SER A 85 17.38 -2.65 -4.62
N ARG A 86 18.22 -2.28 -3.64
CA ARG A 86 17.79 -1.45 -2.50
C ARG A 86 17.34 -0.05 -2.92
N GLN A 87 18.06 0.56 -3.86
CA GLN A 87 17.73 1.87 -4.38
C GLN A 87 16.39 1.83 -5.11
N VAL A 88 16.24 0.92 -6.08
CA VAL A 88 15.02 0.77 -6.87
C VAL A 88 13.82 0.43 -5.98
N LEU A 89 13.99 -0.50 -5.03
CA LEU A 89 12.93 -0.83 -4.09
C LEU A 89 12.55 0.35 -3.20
N GLY A 90 13.53 1.13 -2.75
CA GLY A 90 13.30 2.34 -1.99
C GLY A 90 12.55 3.40 -2.80
N GLU A 91 12.91 3.58 -4.07
CA GLU A 91 12.23 4.47 -5.01
C GLU A 91 10.80 4.01 -5.30
N GLU A 92 10.56 2.73 -5.54
CA GLU A 92 9.22 2.16 -5.78
C GLU A 92 8.33 2.27 -4.52
N LEU A 93 8.88 1.94 -3.35
CA LEU A 93 8.18 2.12 -2.08
C LEU A 93 7.90 3.60 -1.84
N ALA A 94 8.86 4.50 -2.07
CA ALA A 94 8.65 5.94 -1.97
C ALA A 94 7.59 6.42 -2.97
N TRP A 95 7.62 5.96 -4.22
CA TRP A 95 6.68 6.28 -5.29
C TRP A 95 5.24 5.95 -4.88
N ARG A 96 5.02 4.75 -4.33
CA ARG A 96 3.72 4.33 -3.77
C ARG A 96 3.39 4.96 -2.41
N HIS A 97 4.39 5.44 -1.69
CA HIS A 97 4.23 6.16 -0.43
C HIS A 97 4.12 7.69 -0.59
N PHE A 98 4.21 8.24 -1.80
CA PHE A 98 3.78 9.61 -2.05
C PHE A 98 2.29 9.67 -1.81
N VAL A 99 1.95 10.29 -0.68
CA VAL A 99 0.58 10.63 -0.38
C VAL A 99 0.15 11.65 -1.43
N THR A 100 -0.67 11.22 -2.39
CA THR A 100 -1.12 12.08 -3.49
C THR A 100 -1.96 13.22 -2.92
N ARG A 101 -1.56 14.46 -3.18
CA ARG A 101 -2.32 15.60 -2.67
C ARG A 101 -3.60 15.81 -3.46
N ILE A 102 -4.72 15.70 -2.76
CA ILE A 102 -6.03 16.14 -3.22
C ILE A 102 -6.07 17.66 -3.14
N THR A 103 -6.36 18.30 -4.26
CA THR A 103 -6.48 19.76 -4.39
C THR A 103 -7.94 20.22 -4.52
N ALA A 104 -8.84 19.34 -4.96
CA ALA A 104 -10.28 19.56 -4.96
C ALA A 104 -11.05 18.24 -4.88
N ILE A 105 -12.31 18.28 -4.44
CA ILE A 105 -13.23 17.15 -4.37
C ILE A 105 -14.44 17.50 -5.24
N HIS A 106 -14.68 16.72 -6.29
CA HIS A 106 -15.79 16.92 -7.21
C HIS A 106 -17.07 16.26 -6.70
N SER A 107 -16.98 15.03 -6.19
CA SER A 107 -18.09 14.36 -5.52
C SER A 107 -17.62 13.29 -4.54
N ILE A 108 -18.46 13.01 -3.54
CA ILE A 108 -18.34 11.85 -2.66
C ILE A 108 -19.70 11.17 -2.62
N ASP A 109 -19.83 10.04 -3.31
CA ASP A 109 -21.09 9.31 -3.46
C ASP A 109 -20.97 7.91 -2.87
N VAL A 110 -22.01 7.42 -2.20
CA VAL A 110 -22.02 6.03 -1.71
C VAL A 110 -22.71 5.15 -2.75
N ARG A 111 -21.96 4.21 -3.34
CA ARG A 111 -22.52 3.17 -4.21
C ARG A 111 -22.30 1.82 -3.56
N HIS A 112 -23.36 1.03 -3.42
CA HIS A 112 -23.28 -0.30 -2.78
C HIS A 112 -22.59 -0.29 -1.40
N TYR A 113 -22.84 0.74 -0.59
CA TYR A 113 -22.23 0.97 0.73
C TYR A 113 -20.72 1.31 0.72
N VAL A 114 -20.12 1.50 -0.46
CA VAL A 114 -18.73 1.91 -0.64
C VAL A 114 -18.67 3.41 -1.02
N PRO A 115 -17.92 4.25 -0.27
CA PRO A 115 -17.70 5.63 -0.65
C PRO A 115 -16.80 5.71 -1.89
N HIS A 116 -17.34 6.29 -2.96
CA HIS A 116 -16.60 6.70 -4.15
C HIS A 116 -16.23 8.17 -4.05
N TRP A 117 -14.96 8.45 -4.32
CA TRP A 117 -14.41 9.79 -4.33
C TRP A 117 -14.00 10.14 -5.75
N ASP A 118 -14.49 11.25 -6.27
CA ASP A 118 -14.02 11.87 -7.50
C ASP A 118 -13.29 13.15 -7.13
N VAL A 119 -11.98 13.19 -7.34
CA VAL A 119 -11.10 14.23 -6.83
C VAL A 119 -10.17 14.78 -7.92
N GLU A 120 -9.77 16.03 -7.74
CA GLU A 120 -8.63 16.61 -8.43
C GLU A 120 -7.39 16.43 -7.57
N THR A 121 -6.26 16.07 -8.19
CA THR A 121 -4.99 15.91 -7.50
C THR A 121 -3.91 16.73 -8.18
N GLU A 122 -2.76 16.88 -7.53
CA GLU A 122 -1.57 17.48 -8.16
C GLU A 122 -1.09 16.73 -9.43
N ARG A 123 -1.64 15.53 -9.70
CA ARG A 123 -1.34 14.68 -10.86
C ARG A 123 -2.52 14.55 -11.84
N GLY A 124 -3.58 15.34 -11.65
CA GLY A 124 -4.80 15.27 -12.45
C GLY A 124 -5.95 14.51 -11.75
N ARG A 125 -7.09 14.45 -12.43
CA ARG A 125 -8.33 13.89 -11.90
C ARG A 125 -8.21 12.40 -11.62
N HIS A 126 -8.72 11.98 -10.47
CA HIS A 126 -8.65 10.61 -10.00
C HIS A 126 -9.94 10.18 -9.32
N VAL A 127 -10.33 8.92 -9.52
CA VAL A 127 -11.51 8.32 -8.87
C VAL A 127 -11.08 7.10 -8.09
N PHE A 128 -11.42 7.04 -6.80
CA PHE A 128 -11.06 5.92 -5.93
C PHE A 128 -12.18 5.55 -4.97
N GLU A 129 -12.05 4.36 -4.38
CA GLU A 129 -13.00 3.80 -3.41
C GLU A 129 -12.31 3.58 -2.07
N MET A 130 -13.01 3.80 -0.96
CA MET A 130 -12.51 3.45 0.37
C MET A 130 -13.07 2.10 0.83
N ARG A 131 -12.24 1.25 1.46
CA ARG A 131 -12.71 0.00 2.10
C ARG A 131 -13.67 0.27 3.25
N SER A 132 -13.40 1.31 4.04
CA SER A 132 -14.23 1.69 5.19
C SER A 132 -13.98 3.13 5.62
N ARG A 133 -14.90 3.72 6.41
CA ARG A 133 -14.65 5.03 7.04
C ARG A 133 -13.38 5.08 7.91
N ARG A 134 -12.88 3.94 8.41
CA ARG A 134 -11.65 3.89 9.21
C ARG A 134 -10.39 4.22 8.42
N ASP A 135 -10.48 4.20 7.09
CA ASP A 135 -9.40 4.55 6.17
C ASP A 135 -9.28 6.07 5.95
N LEU A 136 -10.16 6.87 6.55
CA LEU A 136 -10.02 8.32 6.69
C LEU A 136 -9.54 8.67 8.09
N ARG A 137 -8.50 9.49 8.16
CA ARG A 137 -7.95 10.02 9.42
C ARG A 137 -7.84 11.53 9.36
N VAL A 138 -8.41 12.18 10.36
CA VAL A 138 -8.29 13.63 10.58
C VAL A 138 -7.19 13.89 11.60
N MET A 139 -6.28 14.79 11.26
CA MET A 139 -5.17 15.25 12.09
C MET A 139 -5.19 16.77 12.13
N ASP A 140 -6.04 17.33 13.02
CA ASP A 140 -6.36 18.75 13.05
C ASP A 140 -6.90 19.22 11.69
N ARG A 141 -6.12 19.99 10.93
CA ARG A 141 -6.52 20.53 9.62
C ARG A 141 -6.10 19.66 8.44
N ARG A 142 -5.34 18.60 8.67
CA ARG A 142 -4.86 17.68 7.64
C ARG A 142 -5.72 16.42 7.63
N ILE A 143 -6.06 15.91 6.45
CA ILE A 143 -6.77 14.64 6.30
C ILE A 143 -5.92 13.67 5.49
N LEU A 144 -5.86 12.43 5.96
CA LEU A 144 -5.28 11.31 5.24
C LEU A 144 -6.39 10.35 4.84
N VAL A 145 -6.40 9.94 3.58
CA VAL A 145 -7.34 8.96 3.04
C VAL A 145 -6.54 7.80 2.46
N ARG A 146 -6.98 6.57 2.72
CA ARG A 146 -6.47 5.39 2.05
C ARG A 146 -7.58 4.74 1.22
N ASP A 147 -7.27 4.43 -0.03
CA ASP A 147 -8.22 3.73 -0.89
C ASP A 147 -8.19 2.21 -0.68
N ALA A 148 -9.01 1.50 -1.45
CA ALA A 148 -9.12 0.06 -1.38
C ALA A 148 -7.89 -0.70 -1.91
N ASP A 149 -7.02 -0.08 -2.68
CA ASP A 149 -5.80 -0.71 -3.20
C ASP A 149 -4.59 -0.45 -2.27
N GLY A 150 -4.73 0.52 -1.37
CA GLY A 150 -3.73 0.92 -0.39
C GLY A 150 -2.99 2.21 -0.74
N ASN A 151 -3.39 2.88 -1.82
CA ASN A 151 -2.88 4.21 -2.17
C ASN A 151 -3.30 5.21 -1.09
N ARG A 152 -2.44 6.20 -0.87
CA ARG A 152 -2.67 7.21 0.15
C ARG A 152 -2.87 8.55 -0.52
N PHE A 153 -3.85 9.28 -0.03
CA PHE A 153 -4.15 10.63 -0.43
C PHE A 153 -4.11 11.55 0.79
N GLU A 154 -3.80 12.82 0.56
CA GLU A 154 -3.86 13.85 1.59
C GLU A 154 -4.65 15.05 1.14
N ILE A 155 -5.36 15.64 2.09
CA ILE A 155 -5.72 17.05 2.06
C ILE A 155 -4.78 17.72 3.08
N ALA A 156 -3.80 18.48 2.59
CA ALA A 156 -2.75 19.04 3.44
C ALA A 156 -3.31 20.03 4.49
N ALA A 157 -4.26 20.86 4.08
CA ALA A 157 -5.06 21.71 4.94
C ALA A 157 -6.49 21.85 4.38
N ILE A 158 -7.51 21.57 5.18
CA ILE A 158 -8.94 21.71 4.79
C ILE A 158 -9.27 23.14 4.35
N ASP A 159 -8.55 24.13 4.88
CA ASP A 159 -8.76 25.54 4.53
C ASP A 159 -8.23 25.93 3.15
N ASP A 160 -7.35 25.13 2.57
CA ASP A 160 -6.83 25.36 1.22
C ASP A 160 -7.80 24.84 0.15
N LEU A 161 -8.80 24.04 0.55
CA LEU A 161 -9.87 23.59 -0.32
C LEU A 161 -10.85 24.72 -0.64
N ASP A 162 -11.41 24.67 -1.84
CA ASP A 162 -12.55 25.50 -2.21
C ASP A 162 -13.78 25.16 -1.34
N PRO A 163 -14.77 26.09 -1.23
CA PRO A 163 -15.91 25.90 -0.35
C PRO A 163 -16.74 24.64 -0.62
N ALA A 164 -16.86 24.21 -1.88
CA ALA A 164 -17.64 23.01 -2.23
C ALA A 164 -16.90 21.75 -1.76
N SER A 165 -15.60 21.67 -2.04
CA SER A 165 -14.73 20.59 -1.53
C SER A 165 -14.76 20.51 0.00
N ARG A 166 -14.72 21.66 0.68
CA ARG A 166 -14.78 21.73 2.14
C ARG A 166 -16.09 21.18 2.70
N GLN A 167 -17.22 21.55 2.10
CA GLN A 167 -18.53 21.04 2.51
C GLN A 167 -18.63 19.51 2.35
N LEU A 168 -18.07 18.97 1.26
CA LEU A 168 -18.08 17.52 1.02
C LEU A 168 -17.26 16.76 2.06
N ILE A 169 -16.05 17.25 2.37
CA ILE A 169 -15.18 16.57 3.34
C ILE A 169 -15.69 16.69 4.78
N GLU A 170 -16.31 17.82 5.15
CA GLU A 170 -16.94 18.01 6.45
C GLU A 170 -18.07 17.00 6.70
N GLY A 171 -18.75 16.51 5.66
CA GLY A 171 -19.74 15.43 5.77
C GLY A 171 -19.16 14.03 6.00
N GLN A 172 -17.84 13.85 5.84
CA GLN A 172 -17.15 12.57 6.03
C GLN A 172 -16.47 12.43 7.39
N ILE A 173 -16.12 13.56 8.03
CA ILE A 173 -15.40 13.61 9.32
C ILE A 173 -16.32 13.51 10.53
#